data_AF-G7KDU3-F1
#
_entry.id   AF-G7KDU3-F1
#
_cell.length_a   1.000
_cell.length_b   1.000
_cell.length_c   1.000
_cell.angle_alpha   90.00
_cell.angle_beta   90.00
_cell.angle_gamma   90.00
#
_symmetry.space_group_name_H-M   'P 1'
#
loop_
_entity.id
_entity.type
_entity.pdbx_description
1 polymer ?
#
loop_
_entity_poly.entity_id
_entity_poly.type
_entity_poly.pdbx_seq_one_letter_code
_entity_poly.pdbx_strand_id
1 'polypeptide(L)'
;MGKKSFVIEAYKHRVVMDADYADKTWNILEHAIHDLYNHNVRNISFEELYRNAYNMVVHKFGEKLYSGLVATTTSHLKEIARSLEATEGSSFLEELNRKWNDHNKALRMINDILMYVDKTYIPQTKKTHIYELGLNLWTENVIYSKQIRTRLSNMLLELVCKERAGEDVNIELIKNITKMLMDLGSSVYEQEFETSFLQVSAEFYRAESQKFIECCDCGDYLKKVERCLNEETDRMCHYLDPSTEKKITSVIEKEMIENHMLRLIHMENSGLVNMLCGDKYEDLGRMYNLFRRVTNGLSKIREVTTSHIRESLKQLLTDLERLDDIHVEFVQRLLDEKDKYDKIISLGFNEDITFQNAFNSSFESFSDEYISAETISGVNEKYEYEKIINLEFRNNNFFQNALNSSFEFFINLNPCSPEYISLFVDDKLRKELKGVSEDDVEITLENVTTLFRYLQEKDMFEKNSNPRLLRSFFHFTC
;
A
#
# COMPACT_ATOMS: atom_id res chain seq x y z
N MET A 1 -65.81 -18.76 -6.86
CA MET A 1 -65.40 -19.72 -7.92
C MET A 1 -63.91 -20.00 -7.74
N GLY A 2 -63.54 -21.24 -7.42
CA GLY A 2 -62.19 -21.62 -6.99
C GLY A 2 -61.16 -21.64 -8.12
N LYS A 3 -59.90 -21.33 -7.77
CA LYS A 3 -58.70 -21.44 -8.61
C LYS A 3 -58.62 -22.84 -9.22
N LYS A 4 -58.71 -22.94 -10.56
CA LYS A 4 -58.36 -24.16 -11.29
C LYS A 4 -56.84 -24.34 -11.25
N SER A 5 -56.39 -25.34 -10.50
CA SER A 5 -55.04 -25.88 -10.55
C SER A 5 -54.80 -26.49 -11.93
N PHE A 6 -53.77 -26.04 -12.65
CA PHE A 6 -53.25 -26.75 -13.82
C PHE A 6 -52.42 -27.93 -13.31
N VAL A 7 -52.98 -29.14 -13.44
CA VAL A 7 -52.29 -30.40 -13.19
C VAL A 7 -51.72 -30.87 -14.53
N ILE A 8 -50.40 -30.98 -14.63
CA ILE A 8 -49.73 -31.65 -15.74
C ILE A 8 -49.86 -33.16 -15.48
N GLU A 9 -50.63 -33.86 -16.32
CA GLU A 9 -50.74 -35.33 -16.24
C GLU A 9 -49.43 -35.99 -16.62
N ALA A 10 -48.97 -36.94 -15.78
CA ALA A 10 -47.83 -37.78 -16.08
C ALA A 10 -48.15 -38.66 -17.31
N TYR A 11 -47.34 -38.53 -18.37
CA TYR A 11 -47.46 -39.33 -19.58
C TYR A 11 -47.29 -40.83 -19.25
N LYS A 12 -48.38 -41.60 -19.34
CA LYS A 12 -48.42 -43.04 -19.07
C LYS A 12 -47.92 -43.84 -20.28
N HIS A 13 -46.62 -43.85 -20.51
CA HIS A 13 -45.96 -45.02 -21.08
C HIS A 13 -45.01 -45.56 -20.02
N ARG A 14 -45.38 -46.67 -19.36
CA ARG A 14 -44.44 -47.43 -18.54
C ARG A 14 -43.42 -48.05 -19.49
N VAL A 15 -42.36 -47.32 -19.79
CA VAL A 15 -41.15 -47.92 -20.36
C VAL A 15 -40.68 -48.94 -19.33
N VAL A 16 -40.67 -50.23 -19.67
CA VAL A 16 -39.98 -51.23 -18.87
C VAL A 16 -38.57 -51.26 -19.42
N MET A 17 -37.62 -50.68 -18.69
CA MET A 17 -36.22 -50.67 -19.09
C MET A 17 -35.55 -51.94 -18.55
N ASP A 18 -35.21 -52.85 -19.47
CA ASP A 18 -34.29 -53.96 -19.21
C ASP A 18 -32.83 -53.51 -19.44
N ALA A 19 -31.88 -54.39 -19.19
CA ALA A 19 -30.45 -54.08 -19.33
C ALA A 19 -30.09 -53.66 -20.77
N ASP A 20 -30.63 -54.35 -21.77
CA ASP A 20 -30.37 -54.07 -23.19
C ASP A 20 -30.93 -52.71 -23.64
N TYR A 21 -32.11 -52.33 -23.14
CA TYR A 21 -32.68 -51.01 -23.39
C TYR A 21 -31.88 -49.91 -22.67
N ALA A 22 -31.38 -50.19 -21.46
CA ALA A 22 -30.50 -49.27 -20.74
C ALA A 22 -29.18 -49.05 -21.49
N ASP A 23 -28.61 -50.10 -22.09
CA ASP A 23 -27.43 -50.01 -22.96
C ASP A 23 -27.69 -49.16 -24.20
N LYS A 24 -28.81 -49.37 -24.90
CA LYS A 24 -29.20 -48.54 -26.05
C LYS A 24 -29.40 -47.08 -25.65
N THR A 25 -30.05 -46.84 -24.51
CA THR A 25 -30.31 -45.47 -24.01
C THR A 25 -29.00 -44.78 -23.63
N TRP A 26 -28.07 -45.49 -22.99
CA TRP A 26 -26.74 -44.99 -22.70
C TRP A 26 -25.99 -44.61 -23.99
N ASN A 27 -25.99 -45.49 -24.99
CA ASN A 27 -25.32 -45.21 -26.27
C ASN A 27 -25.85 -43.91 -26.92
N ILE A 28 -27.16 -43.64 -26.84
CA ILE A 28 -27.73 -42.37 -27.34
C ILE A 28 -27.16 -41.17 -26.57
N LEU A 29 -27.09 -41.26 -25.24
CA LEU A 29 -26.54 -40.20 -24.39
C LEU A 29 -25.03 -40.00 -24.62
N GLU A 30 -24.28 -41.08 -24.76
CA GLU A 30 -22.85 -41.06 -25.06
C GLU A 30 -22.57 -40.40 -26.42
N HIS A 31 -23.31 -40.77 -27.46
CA HIS A 31 -23.18 -40.13 -28.77
C HIS A 31 -23.52 -38.63 -28.70
N ALA A 32 -24.54 -38.25 -27.95
CA ALA A 32 -24.85 -36.85 -27.74
C ALA A 32 -23.73 -36.10 -27.01
N ILE A 33 -23.11 -36.70 -25.99
CA ILE A 33 -21.94 -36.12 -25.30
C ILE A 33 -20.79 -35.91 -26.31
N HIS A 34 -20.51 -36.89 -27.17
CA HIS A 34 -19.53 -36.74 -28.24
C HIS A 34 -19.87 -35.57 -29.18
N ASP A 35 -21.13 -35.43 -29.60
CA ASP A 35 -21.57 -34.33 -30.46
C ASP A 35 -21.46 -32.96 -29.78
N LEU A 36 -21.69 -32.88 -28.46
CA LEU A 36 -21.50 -31.66 -27.68
C LEU A 36 -20.04 -31.21 -27.66
N TYR A 37 -19.09 -32.13 -27.45
CA TYR A 37 -17.66 -31.81 -27.50
C TYR A 37 -17.18 -31.47 -28.92
N ASN A 38 -17.82 -32.01 -29.95
CA ASN A 38 -17.50 -31.76 -31.36
C ASN A 38 -18.24 -30.55 -31.96
N HIS A 39 -18.93 -29.74 -31.15
CA HIS A 39 -19.70 -28.56 -31.57
C HIS A 39 -20.86 -28.87 -32.55
N ASN A 40 -21.35 -30.11 -32.57
CA ASN A 40 -22.40 -30.61 -33.47
C ASN A 40 -23.80 -30.58 -32.82
N VAL A 41 -24.21 -29.43 -32.29
CA VAL A 41 -25.43 -29.31 -31.45
C VAL A 41 -26.73 -29.27 -32.24
N ARG A 42 -26.68 -29.00 -33.56
CA ARG A 42 -27.88 -28.65 -34.36
C ARG A 42 -28.97 -29.73 -34.43
N ASN A 43 -28.60 -31.00 -34.24
CA ASN A 43 -29.53 -32.13 -34.33
C ASN A 43 -29.85 -32.75 -32.96
N ILE A 44 -29.48 -32.09 -31.85
CA ILE A 44 -29.68 -32.62 -30.51
C ILE A 44 -31.01 -32.13 -29.92
N SER A 45 -31.88 -33.08 -29.53
CA SER A 45 -33.09 -32.79 -28.76
C SER A 45 -32.82 -32.87 -27.25
N PHE A 46 -32.62 -31.71 -26.60
CA PHE A 46 -32.34 -31.64 -25.15
C PHE A 46 -33.45 -32.29 -24.30
N GLU A 47 -34.70 -32.13 -24.70
CA GLU A 47 -35.83 -32.75 -24.00
C GLU A 47 -35.76 -34.28 -24.06
N GLU A 48 -35.40 -34.83 -25.24
CA GLU A 48 -35.28 -36.27 -25.42
C GLU A 48 -34.10 -36.84 -24.61
N LEU A 49 -32.95 -36.17 -24.64
CA LEU A 49 -31.78 -36.59 -23.85
C LEU A 49 -32.06 -36.49 -22.35
N TYR A 50 -32.70 -35.41 -21.89
CA TYR A 50 -33.13 -35.27 -20.50
C TYR A 50 -34.08 -36.41 -20.10
N ARG A 51 -35.07 -36.73 -20.94
CA ARG A 51 -36.01 -37.84 -20.71
C ARG A 51 -35.30 -39.19 -20.66
N ASN A 52 -34.31 -39.40 -21.52
CA ASN A 52 -33.50 -40.62 -21.54
C ASN A 52 -32.69 -40.77 -20.24
N ALA A 53 -32.01 -39.71 -19.80
CA ALA A 53 -31.28 -39.68 -18.53
C ALA A 53 -32.22 -39.88 -17.32
N TYR A 54 -33.38 -39.21 -17.31
CA TYR A 54 -34.43 -39.38 -16.30
C TYR A 54 -34.88 -40.84 -16.20
N ASN A 55 -35.23 -41.46 -17.34
CA ASN A 55 -35.68 -42.85 -17.38
C ASN A 55 -34.59 -43.80 -16.84
N MET A 56 -33.32 -43.60 -17.21
CA MET A 56 -32.23 -44.43 -16.69
C MET A 56 -32.15 -44.38 -15.15
N VAL A 57 -32.29 -43.20 -14.55
CA VAL A 57 -32.26 -43.05 -13.08
C VAL A 57 -33.49 -43.71 -12.43
N VAL A 58 -34.69 -43.45 -12.96
CA VAL A 58 -35.95 -44.03 -12.44
C VAL A 58 -35.95 -45.56 -12.47
N HIS A 59 -35.33 -46.15 -13.49
CA HIS A 59 -35.20 -47.59 -13.64
C HIS A 59 -33.95 -48.19 -12.97
N LYS A 60 -33.33 -47.48 -12.03
CA LYS A 60 -32.18 -47.93 -11.21
C LYS A 60 -30.86 -48.14 -11.99
N PHE A 61 -30.71 -47.54 -13.17
CA PHE A 61 -29.48 -47.54 -13.96
C PHE A 61 -28.62 -46.28 -13.75
N GLY A 62 -28.82 -45.54 -12.66
CA GLY A 62 -28.05 -44.32 -12.34
C GLY A 62 -26.53 -44.55 -12.21
N GLU A 63 -26.10 -45.71 -11.71
CA GLU A 63 -24.66 -46.06 -11.62
C GLU A 63 -24.03 -46.22 -13.01
N LYS A 64 -24.74 -46.87 -13.92
CA LYS A 64 -24.29 -47.08 -15.30
C LYS A 64 -24.18 -45.73 -16.03
N LEU A 65 -25.16 -44.86 -15.86
CA LEU A 65 -25.16 -43.51 -16.41
C LEU A 65 -23.99 -42.67 -15.88
N TYR A 66 -23.78 -42.66 -14.56
CA TYR A 66 -22.71 -41.88 -13.94
C TYR A 66 -21.31 -42.40 -14.32
N SER A 67 -21.08 -43.71 -14.25
CA SER A 67 -19.79 -44.32 -14.62
C SER A 67 -19.50 -44.20 -16.11
N GLY A 68 -20.52 -44.33 -16.97
CA GLY A 68 -20.44 -44.05 -18.39
C GLY A 68 -20.00 -42.59 -18.65
N LEU A 69 -20.66 -41.61 -18.01
CA LEU A 69 -20.30 -40.20 -18.15
C LEU A 69 -18.84 -39.94 -17.78
N VAL A 70 -18.38 -40.51 -16.66
CA VAL A 70 -16.98 -40.41 -16.23
C VAL A 70 -16.05 -40.97 -17.30
N ALA A 71 -16.33 -42.16 -17.83
CA ALA A 71 -15.49 -42.81 -18.83
C ALA A 71 -15.43 -42.01 -20.14
N THR A 72 -16.58 -41.60 -20.69
CA THR A 72 -16.66 -40.83 -21.94
C THR A 72 -15.98 -39.47 -21.80
N THR A 73 -16.23 -38.74 -20.71
CA THR A 73 -15.60 -37.44 -20.44
C THR A 73 -14.09 -37.58 -20.26
N THR A 74 -13.64 -38.58 -19.51
CA THR A 74 -12.21 -38.87 -19.33
C THR A 74 -11.52 -39.16 -20.66
N SER A 75 -12.14 -39.93 -21.55
CA SER A 75 -11.59 -40.24 -22.88
C SER A 75 -11.38 -38.96 -23.70
N HIS A 76 -12.38 -38.09 -23.75
CA HIS A 76 -12.28 -36.80 -24.43
C HIS A 76 -11.21 -35.89 -23.84
N LEU A 77 -11.12 -35.79 -22.51
CA LEU A 77 -10.12 -34.96 -21.86
C LEU A 77 -8.70 -35.45 -22.12
N LYS A 78 -8.49 -36.78 -22.22
CA LYS A 78 -7.20 -37.37 -22.63
C LYS A 78 -6.86 -37.08 -24.09
N GLU A 79 -7.85 -36.97 -24.98
CA GLU A 79 -7.63 -36.50 -26.36
C GLU A 79 -7.24 -35.02 -26.40
N ILE A 80 -7.92 -34.19 -25.62
CA ILE A 80 -7.58 -32.77 -25.47
C ILE A 80 -6.16 -32.61 -24.92
N ALA A 81 -5.81 -33.34 -23.85
CA ALA A 81 -4.47 -33.31 -23.27
C ALA A 81 -3.39 -33.67 -24.32
N ARG A 82 -3.56 -34.76 -25.06
CA ARG A 82 -2.64 -35.14 -26.15
C ARG A 82 -2.52 -34.07 -27.22
N SER A 83 -3.63 -33.42 -27.58
CA SER A 83 -3.63 -32.32 -28.54
C SER A 83 -2.86 -31.09 -28.01
N LEU A 84 -3.01 -30.76 -26.73
CA LEU A 84 -2.31 -29.65 -26.08
C LEU A 84 -0.81 -29.92 -25.92
N GLU A 85 -0.45 -31.16 -25.60
CA GLU A 85 0.94 -31.63 -25.54
C GLU A 85 1.64 -31.49 -26.90
N ALA A 86 0.91 -31.75 -27.99
CA ALA A 86 1.38 -31.59 -29.36
C ALA A 86 1.42 -30.14 -29.85
N THR A 87 0.75 -29.20 -29.19
CA THR A 87 0.79 -27.78 -29.57
C THR A 87 2.19 -27.22 -29.32
N GLU A 88 2.81 -26.65 -30.35
CA GLU A 88 4.16 -26.09 -30.28
C GLU A 88 4.18 -24.62 -29.84
N GLY A 89 5.29 -24.20 -29.23
CA GLY A 89 5.65 -22.79 -29.06
C GLY A 89 4.69 -21.96 -28.21
N SER A 90 4.56 -20.68 -28.59
CA SER A 90 3.86 -19.64 -27.85
C SER A 90 2.34 -19.77 -27.87
N SER A 91 1.76 -20.50 -28.83
CA SER A 91 0.29 -20.64 -28.99
C SER A 91 -0.37 -21.58 -27.98
N PHE A 92 0.41 -22.19 -27.08
CA PHE A 92 -0.08 -23.20 -26.14
C PHE A 92 -1.13 -22.65 -25.17
N LEU A 93 -0.92 -21.45 -24.61
CA LEU A 93 -1.86 -20.86 -23.65
C LEU A 93 -3.17 -20.46 -24.33
N GLU A 94 -3.13 -19.94 -25.56
CA GLU A 94 -4.34 -19.62 -26.33
C GLU A 94 -5.14 -20.89 -26.65
N GLU A 95 -4.47 -21.97 -27.05
CA GLU A 95 -5.13 -23.24 -27.33
C GLU A 95 -5.71 -23.87 -26.05
N LEU A 96 -4.99 -23.81 -24.92
CA LEU A 96 -5.48 -24.24 -23.62
C LEU A 96 -6.73 -23.45 -23.23
N ASN A 97 -6.69 -22.11 -23.33
CA ASN A 97 -7.84 -21.25 -23.04
C ASN A 97 -9.04 -21.58 -23.95
N ARG A 98 -8.81 -21.79 -25.24
CA ARG A 98 -9.86 -22.17 -26.18
C ARG A 98 -10.50 -23.51 -25.81
N LYS A 99 -9.69 -24.54 -25.55
CA LYS A 99 -10.15 -25.88 -25.17
C LYS A 99 -10.89 -25.87 -23.83
N TRP A 100 -10.43 -25.07 -22.87
CA TRP A 100 -11.12 -24.86 -21.60
C TRP A 100 -12.50 -24.24 -21.78
N ASN A 101 -12.60 -23.20 -22.62
CA ASN A 101 -13.87 -22.55 -22.91
C ASN A 101 -14.86 -23.49 -23.63
N ASP A 102 -14.36 -24.31 -24.56
CA ASP A 102 -15.17 -25.32 -25.25
C ASP A 102 -15.64 -26.41 -24.28
N HIS A 103 -14.75 -26.91 -23.41
CA HIS A 103 -15.09 -27.86 -22.34
C HIS A 103 -16.18 -27.31 -21.42
N ASN A 104 -16.03 -26.08 -20.94
CA ASN A 104 -17.03 -25.45 -20.06
C ASN A 104 -18.40 -25.29 -20.71
N LYS A 105 -18.45 -24.96 -22.00
CA LYS A 105 -19.72 -24.89 -22.75
C LYS A 105 -20.38 -26.26 -22.82
N ALA A 106 -19.63 -27.29 -23.23
CA ALA A 106 -20.14 -28.66 -23.29
C ALA A 106 -20.58 -29.16 -21.90
N LEU A 107 -19.79 -28.91 -20.86
CA LEU A 107 -20.08 -29.31 -19.48
C LEU A 107 -21.37 -28.70 -18.95
N ARG A 108 -21.65 -27.41 -19.22
CA ARG A 108 -22.93 -26.78 -18.86
C ARG A 108 -24.11 -27.49 -19.53
N MET A 109 -23.99 -27.79 -20.82
CA MET A 109 -25.04 -28.47 -21.58
C MET A 109 -25.27 -29.91 -21.09
N ILE A 110 -24.19 -30.64 -20.78
CA ILE A 110 -24.25 -31.97 -20.17
C ILE A 110 -24.93 -31.90 -18.80
N ASN A 111 -24.57 -30.91 -17.98
CA ASN A 111 -25.18 -30.69 -16.67
C ASN A 111 -26.69 -30.41 -16.77
N ASP A 112 -27.13 -29.64 -17.77
CA ASP A 112 -28.55 -29.37 -18.02
C ASP A 112 -29.30 -30.65 -18.45
N ILE A 113 -28.71 -31.45 -19.34
CA ILE A 113 -29.25 -32.75 -19.77
C ILE A 113 -29.36 -33.71 -18.58
N LEU A 114 -28.36 -33.73 -17.71
CA LEU A 114 -28.26 -34.64 -16.57
C LEU A 114 -28.78 -34.05 -15.27
N MET A 115 -29.50 -32.93 -15.31
CA MET A 115 -30.00 -32.20 -14.13
C MET A 115 -30.77 -33.10 -13.15
N TYR A 116 -31.49 -34.13 -13.64
CA TYR A 116 -32.20 -35.06 -12.77
C TYR A 116 -31.25 -35.93 -11.94
N VAL A 117 -30.10 -36.32 -12.51
CA VAL A 117 -29.05 -37.10 -11.84
C VAL A 117 -28.54 -36.35 -10.60
N ASP A 118 -28.23 -35.06 -10.76
CA ASP A 118 -27.81 -34.18 -9.66
C ASP A 118 -28.88 -34.03 -8.57
N LYS A 119 -30.15 -33.92 -8.98
CA LYS A 119 -31.25 -33.69 -8.03
C LYS A 119 -31.65 -34.94 -7.24
N THR A 120 -31.51 -36.14 -7.82
CA THR A 120 -32.06 -37.36 -7.20
C THR A 120 -31.03 -38.45 -6.94
N TYR A 121 -30.16 -38.77 -7.89
CA TYR A 121 -29.24 -39.91 -7.76
C TYR A 121 -28.01 -39.57 -6.93
N ILE A 122 -27.43 -38.37 -7.13
CA ILE A 122 -26.22 -37.93 -6.43
C ILE A 122 -26.43 -37.78 -4.92
N PRO A 123 -27.51 -37.16 -4.40
CA PRO A 123 -27.76 -37.07 -2.96
C PRO A 123 -27.91 -38.43 -2.28
N GLN A 124 -28.47 -39.42 -2.98
CA GLN A 124 -28.65 -40.78 -2.48
C GLN A 124 -27.32 -41.55 -2.39
N THR A 125 -26.41 -41.29 -3.33
CA THR A 125 -25.15 -42.02 -3.46
C THR A 125 -23.94 -41.28 -2.89
N LYS A 126 -24.12 -40.01 -2.49
CA LYS A 126 -23.06 -39.11 -2.01
C LYS A 126 -21.89 -38.97 -3.00
N LYS A 127 -22.19 -39.04 -4.30
CA LYS A 127 -21.22 -38.80 -5.37
C LYS A 127 -21.01 -37.31 -5.62
N THR A 128 -20.02 -36.97 -6.43
CA THR A 128 -19.75 -35.58 -6.84
C THR A 128 -20.83 -35.10 -7.82
N HIS A 129 -21.18 -33.82 -7.73
CA HIS A 129 -22.10 -33.18 -8.67
C HIS A 129 -21.55 -33.15 -10.10
N ILE A 130 -22.41 -33.20 -11.12
CA ILE A 130 -21.98 -33.39 -12.51
C ILE A 130 -21.05 -32.25 -12.99
N TYR A 131 -21.40 -31.00 -12.70
CA TYR A 131 -20.54 -29.87 -13.04
C TYR A 131 -19.18 -29.95 -12.32
N GLU A 132 -19.17 -30.19 -11.02
CA GLU A 132 -17.94 -30.31 -10.22
C GLU A 132 -17.08 -31.50 -10.66
N LEU A 133 -17.70 -32.63 -11.02
CA LEU A 133 -17.04 -33.78 -11.59
C LEU A 133 -16.30 -33.41 -12.88
N GLY A 134 -16.92 -32.63 -13.77
CA GLY A 134 -16.29 -32.18 -15.01
C GLY A 134 -15.07 -31.28 -14.79
N LEU A 135 -15.08 -30.48 -13.71
CA LEU A 135 -13.92 -29.69 -13.29
C LEU A 135 -12.81 -30.59 -12.74
N ASN A 136 -13.15 -31.53 -11.84
CA ASN A 136 -12.19 -32.47 -11.27
C ASN A 136 -11.51 -33.32 -12.35
N LEU A 137 -12.29 -33.82 -13.32
CA LEU A 137 -11.75 -34.60 -14.43
C LEU A 137 -10.81 -33.75 -15.33
N TRP A 138 -11.11 -32.46 -15.53
CA TRP A 138 -10.22 -31.55 -16.25
C TRP A 138 -8.89 -31.38 -15.51
N THR A 139 -8.94 -31.13 -14.20
CA THR A 139 -7.74 -31.02 -13.37
C THR A 139 -6.89 -32.29 -13.46
N GLU A 140 -7.50 -33.46 -13.25
CA GLU A 140 -6.81 -34.75 -13.23
C GLU A 140 -6.19 -35.13 -14.58
N ASN A 141 -6.90 -34.91 -15.69
CA ASN A 141 -6.50 -35.43 -17.00
C ASN A 141 -5.77 -34.40 -17.87
N VAL A 142 -5.96 -33.10 -17.63
CA VAL A 142 -5.35 -32.02 -18.43
C VAL A 142 -4.30 -31.29 -17.60
N ILE A 143 -4.69 -30.63 -16.50
CA ILE A 143 -3.76 -29.77 -15.75
C ILE A 143 -2.63 -30.58 -15.09
N TYR A 144 -2.95 -31.75 -14.53
CA TYR A 144 -1.95 -32.62 -13.89
C TYR A 144 -1.15 -33.48 -14.87
N SER A 145 -1.37 -33.38 -16.19
CA SER A 145 -0.38 -33.89 -17.14
C SER A 145 0.95 -33.18 -16.89
N LYS A 146 2.02 -33.94 -16.64
CA LYS A 146 3.34 -33.39 -16.28
C LYS A 146 3.83 -32.36 -17.29
N GLN A 147 3.63 -32.62 -18.59
CA GLN A 147 4.10 -31.72 -19.64
C GLN A 147 3.27 -30.43 -19.69
N ILE A 148 1.94 -30.54 -19.61
CA ILE A 148 1.02 -29.39 -19.60
C ILE A 148 1.28 -28.55 -18.36
N ARG A 149 1.34 -29.17 -17.18
CA ARG A 149 1.59 -28.53 -15.88
C ARG A 149 2.81 -27.62 -15.90
N THR A 150 3.96 -28.18 -16.29
CA THR A 150 5.22 -27.43 -16.35
C THR A 150 5.17 -26.31 -17.39
N ARG A 151 4.61 -26.56 -18.57
CA ARG A 151 4.49 -25.54 -19.63
C ARG A 151 3.56 -24.40 -19.22
N LEU A 152 2.41 -24.72 -18.64
CA LEU A 152 1.43 -23.77 -18.13
C LEU A 152 2.07 -22.82 -17.13
N SER A 153 2.72 -23.37 -16.10
CA SER A 153 3.38 -22.57 -15.07
C SER A 153 4.46 -21.68 -15.67
N ASN A 154 5.39 -22.26 -16.45
CA ASN A 154 6.51 -21.50 -17.02
C ASN A 154 6.06 -20.37 -17.97
N MET A 155 5.14 -20.66 -18.89
CA MET A 155 4.69 -19.65 -19.86
C MET A 155 3.86 -18.56 -19.20
N LEU A 156 3.02 -18.90 -18.23
CA LEU A 156 2.23 -17.90 -17.50
C LEU A 156 3.14 -16.97 -16.67
N LEU A 157 4.17 -17.51 -16.01
CA LEU A 157 5.16 -16.72 -15.29
C LEU A 157 6.02 -15.87 -16.24
N GLU A 158 6.39 -16.39 -17.41
CA GLU A 158 7.11 -15.64 -18.43
C GLU A 158 6.31 -14.42 -18.91
N LEU A 159 5.01 -14.57 -19.14
CA LEU A 159 4.13 -13.45 -19.52
C LEU A 159 4.09 -12.37 -18.43
N VAL A 160 4.00 -12.76 -17.16
CA VAL A 160 4.05 -11.81 -16.02
C VAL A 160 5.40 -11.09 -15.96
N CYS A 161 6.51 -11.80 -16.17
CA CYS A 161 7.84 -11.18 -16.20
C CYS A 161 8.00 -10.19 -17.34
N LYS A 162 7.51 -10.52 -18.54
CA LYS A 162 7.52 -9.62 -19.71
C LYS A 162 6.67 -8.38 -19.47
N GLU A 163 5.49 -8.54 -18.89
CA GLU A 163 4.64 -7.41 -18.50
C GLU A 163 5.36 -6.47 -17.52
N ARG A 164 6.02 -7.02 -16.48
CA ARG A 164 6.83 -6.24 -15.53
C ARG A 164 8.01 -5.51 -16.19
N ALA A 165 8.56 -6.08 -17.26
CA ALA A 165 9.61 -5.44 -18.06
C ALA A 165 9.05 -4.34 -19.00
N GLY A 166 7.73 -4.13 -19.03
CA GLY A 166 7.07 -3.16 -19.91
C GLY A 166 6.85 -3.65 -21.33
N GLU A 167 6.97 -4.96 -21.58
CA GLU A 167 6.63 -5.56 -22.87
C GLU A 167 5.10 -5.66 -23.05
N ASP A 168 4.65 -5.51 -24.29
CA ASP A 168 3.24 -5.70 -24.63
C ASP A 168 2.88 -7.19 -24.55
N VAL A 169 1.96 -7.53 -23.65
CA VAL A 169 1.51 -8.90 -23.42
C VAL A 169 -0.02 -8.98 -23.46
N ASN A 170 -0.53 -10.17 -23.77
CA ASN A 170 -1.97 -10.42 -23.73
C ASN A 170 -2.46 -10.59 -22.28
N ILE A 171 -2.76 -9.48 -21.60
CA ILE A 171 -3.28 -9.46 -20.22
C ILE A 171 -4.57 -10.26 -20.09
N GLU A 172 -5.44 -10.22 -21.11
CA GLU A 172 -6.70 -10.97 -21.12
C GLU A 172 -6.45 -12.49 -21.14
N LEU A 173 -5.37 -12.96 -21.78
CA LEU A 173 -4.99 -14.36 -21.73
C LEU A 173 -4.52 -14.77 -20.32
N ILE A 174 -3.67 -13.95 -19.68
CA ILE A 174 -3.24 -14.19 -18.29
C ILE A 174 -4.47 -14.31 -17.39
N LYS A 175 -5.38 -13.34 -17.48
CA LYS A 175 -6.65 -13.31 -16.74
C LYS A 175 -7.51 -14.55 -16.95
N ASN A 176 -7.68 -15.00 -18.19
CA ASN A 176 -8.51 -16.16 -18.47
C ASN A 176 -7.89 -17.46 -17.94
N ILE A 177 -6.56 -17.60 -18.03
CA ILE A 177 -5.87 -18.77 -17.51
C ILE A 177 -5.85 -18.78 -15.98
N THR A 178 -5.58 -17.65 -15.32
CA THR A 178 -5.67 -17.58 -13.85
C THR A 178 -7.09 -17.82 -13.38
N LYS A 179 -8.10 -17.30 -14.09
CA LYS A 179 -9.52 -17.56 -13.83
C LYS A 179 -9.87 -19.04 -13.96
N MET A 180 -9.37 -19.73 -14.99
CA MET A 180 -9.51 -21.19 -15.10
C MET A 180 -8.97 -21.88 -13.86
N LEU A 181 -7.75 -21.56 -13.43
CA LEU A 181 -7.15 -22.18 -12.24
C LEU A 181 -7.97 -21.93 -10.97
N MET A 182 -8.52 -20.72 -10.81
CA MET A 182 -9.45 -20.40 -9.72
C MET A 182 -10.76 -21.19 -9.79
N ASP A 183 -11.33 -21.36 -10.99
CA ASP A 183 -12.55 -22.15 -11.21
C ASP A 183 -12.37 -23.65 -10.92
N LEU A 184 -11.15 -24.16 -11.10
CA LEU A 184 -10.80 -25.54 -10.75
C LEU A 184 -10.58 -25.74 -9.24
N GLY A 185 -10.49 -24.65 -8.47
CA GLY A 185 -10.40 -24.65 -7.01
C GLY A 185 -9.19 -23.86 -6.50
N SER A 186 -9.33 -23.29 -5.29
CA SER A 186 -8.27 -22.48 -4.67
C SER A 186 -6.96 -23.23 -4.52
N SER A 187 -6.99 -24.51 -4.16
CA SER A 187 -5.79 -25.34 -4.04
C SER A 187 -5.06 -25.53 -5.38
N VAL A 188 -5.79 -25.60 -6.49
CA VAL A 188 -5.21 -25.72 -7.84
C VAL A 188 -4.52 -24.41 -8.21
N TYR A 189 -5.18 -23.27 -8.00
CA TYR A 189 -4.55 -21.96 -8.21
C TYR A 189 -3.28 -21.77 -7.37
N GLU A 190 -3.33 -22.12 -6.08
CA GLU A 190 -2.19 -21.98 -5.17
C GLU A 190 -0.98 -22.84 -5.59
N GLN A 191 -1.23 -24.10 -5.95
CA GLN A 191 -0.19 -25.07 -6.27
C GLN A 191 0.39 -24.90 -7.68
N GLU A 192 -0.45 -24.56 -8.66
CA GLU A 192 -0.04 -24.53 -10.07
C GLU A 192 0.52 -23.17 -10.49
N PHE A 193 0.18 -22.10 -9.76
CA PHE A 193 0.57 -20.76 -10.12
C PHE A 193 1.08 -19.92 -8.93
N GLU A 194 0.25 -19.69 -7.91
CA GLU A 194 0.54 -18.64 -6.90
C GLU A 194 1.89 -18.86 -6.20
N THR A 195 2.19 -20.09 -5.80
CA THR A 195 3.45 -20.40 -5.10
C THR A 195 4.68 -20.04 -5.94
N SER A 196 4.70 -20.46 -7.20
CA SER A 196 5.80 -20.15 -8.13
C SER A 196 5.81 -18.67 -8.54
N PHE A 197 4.63 -18.05 -8.68
CA PHE A 197 4.49 -16.62 -8.93
C PHE A 197 5.12 -15.79 -7.82
N LEU A 198 4.86 -16.11 -6.54
CA LEU A 198 5.45 -15.41 -5.41
C LEU A 198 6.97 -15.59 -5.36
N GLN A 199 7.47 -16.80 -5.66
CA GLN A 199 8.91 -17.08 -5.72
C GLN A 199 9.61 -16.24 -6.81
N VAL A 200 9.11 -16.30 -8.04
CA VAL A 200 9.67 -15.55 -9.18
C VAL A 200 9.57 -14.04 -8.94
N SER A 201 8.49 -13.58 -8.29
CA SER A 201 8.33 -12.18 -7.90
C SER A 201 9.36 -11.75 -6.87
N ALA A 202 9.67 -12.59 -5.89
CA ALA A 202 10.71 -12.30 -4.90
C ALA A 202 12.09 -12.20 -5.57
N GLU A 203 12.40 -13.10 -6.50
CA GLU A 203 13.65 -13.07 -7.27
C GLU A 203 13.75 -11.80 -8.14
N PHE A 204 12.66 -11.42 -8.81
CA PHE A 204 12.56 -10.21 -9.61
C PHE A 204 12.81 -8.95 -8.77
N TYR A 205 12.06 -8.75 -7.68
CA TYR A 205 12.18 -7.56 -6.83
C TYR A 205 13.50 -7.52 -6.04
N ARG A 206 14.11 -8.68 -5.77
CA ARG A 206 15.47 -8.73 -5.24
C ARG A 206 16.51 -8.22 -6.23
N ALA A 207 16.44 -8.66 -7.48
CA ALA A 207 17.36 -8.20 -8.52
C ALA A 207 17.18 -6.69 -8.80
N GLU A 208 15.92 -6.25 -8.89
CA GLU A 208 15.58 -4.87 -9.19
C GLU A 208 15.95 -3.92 -8.04
N SER A 209 15.74 -4.33 -6.78
CA SER A 209 16.17 -3.53 -5.63
C SER A 209 17.70 -3.38 -5.57
N GLN A 210 18.47 -4.44 -5.82
CA GLN A 210 19.94 -4.34 -5.88
C GLN A 210 20.40 -3.37 -6.96
N LYS A 211 19.82 -3.48 -8.16
CA LYS A 211 20.10 -2.55 -9.26
C LYS A 211 19.80 -1.10 -8.87
N PHE A 212 18.65 -0.83 -8.24
CA PHE A 212 18.31 0.53 -7.82
C PHE A 212 19.28 1.05 -6.76
N ILE A 213 19.64 0.23 -5.79
CA ILE A 213 20.63 0.59 -4.75
C ILE A 213 22.00 0.97 -5.35
N GLU A 214 22.40 0.36 -6.47
CA GLU A 214 23.68 0.66 -7.13
C GLU A 214 23.66 1.95 -7.96
N CYS A 215 22.49 2.38 -8.46
CA CYS A 215 22.39 3.46 -9.44
C CYS A 215 21.55 4.67 -9.03
N CYS A 216 20.87 4.62 -7.89
CA CYS A 216 19.96 5.67 -7.43
C CYS A 216 20.45 6.27 -6.12
N ASP A 217 20.09 7.53 -5.88
CA ASP A 217 20.08 8.07 -4.53
C ASP A 217 18.89 7.52 -3.73
N CYS A 218 18.88 7.77 -2.41
CA CYS A 218 17.84 7.23 -1.55
C CYS A 218 16.43 7.74 -1.91
N GLY A 219 16.28 9.02 -2.27
CA GLY A 219 14.97 9.59 -2.61
C GLY A 219 14.36 8.95 -3.87
N ASP A 220 15.17 8.80 -4.91
CA ASP A 220 14.77 8.15 -6.16
C ASP A 220 14.52 6.65 -5.99
N TYR A 221 15.27 5.98 -5.12
CA TYR A 221 14.99 4.61 -4.73
C TYR A 221 13.59 4.49 -4.10
N LEU A 222 13.26 5.34 -3.12
CA LEU A 222 11.96 5.30 -2.42
C LEU A 222 10.80 5.54 -3.39
N LYS A 223 10.93 6.51 -4.30
CA LYS A 223 9.92 6.77 -5.36
C LYS A 223 9.70 5.54 -6.25
N LYS A 224 10.77 4.83 -6.60
CA LYS A 224 10.66 3.59 -7.39
C LYS A 224 9.95 2.47 -6.62
N VAL A 225 10.20 2.35 -5.31
CA VAL A 225 9.47 1.37 -4.47
C VAL A 225 7.98 1.69 -4.41
N GLU A 226 7.60 2.96 -4.22
CA GLU A 226 6.19 3.38 -4.25
C GLU A 226 5.54 3.04 -5.58
N ARG A 227 6.23 3.32 -6.69
CA ARG A 227 5.74 2.96 -8.02
C ARG A 227 5.55 1.45 -8.18
N CYS A 228 6.51 0.63 -7.76
CA CYS A 228 6.39 -0.83 -7.83
C CYS A 228 5.20 -1.36 -7.01
N LEU A 229 4.96 -0.80 -5.81
CA LEU A 229 3.79 -1.16 -4.99
C LEU A 229 2.48 -0.83 -5.69
N ASN A 230 2.39 0.34 -6.34
CA ASN A 230 1.20 0.76 -7.08
C ASN A 230 0.97 -0.11 -8.33
N GLU A 231 2.02 -0.33 -9.12
CA GLU A 231 1.96 -1.18 -10.32
C GLU A 231 1.53 -2.61 -9.98
N GLU A 232 1.99 -3.17 -8.87
CA GLU A 232 1.58 -4.51 -8.45
C GLU A 232 0.13 -4.52 -7.90
N THR A 233 -0.30 -3.44 -7.25
CA THR A 233 -1.70 -3.29 -6.80
C THR A 233 -2.64 -3.26 -8.01
N ASP A 234 -2.28 -2.49 -9.04
CA ASP A 234 -3.04 -2.46 -10.30
C ASP A 234 -3.06 -3.86 -10.92
N ARG A 235 -1.90 -4.51 -11.07
CA ARG A 235 -1.77 -5.88 -11.60
C ARG A 235 -2.66 -6.89 -10.87
N MET A 236 -2.67 -6.83 -9.54
CA MET A 236 -3.50 -7.66 -8.68
C MET A 236 -4.98 -7.55 -9.04
N CYS A 237 -5.49 -6.32 -9.23
CA CYS A 237 -6.89 -6.08 -9.58
C CYS A 237 -7.30 -6.61 -10.96
N HIS A 238 -6.35 -6.81 -11.88
CA HIS A 238 -6.67 -7.22 -13.25
C HIS A 238 -6.85 -8.73 -13.41
N TYR A 239 -6.00 -9.54 -12.78
CA TYR A 239 -5.97 -10.98 -13.08
C TYR A 239 -5.58 -11.93 -11.94
N LEU A 240 -5.30 -11.45 -10.73
CA LEU A 240 -4.91 -12.30 -9.60
C LEU A 240 -6.08 -12.54 -8.63
N ASP A 241 -6.03 -13.66 -7.90
CA ASP A 241 -7.01 -13.93 -6.85
C ASP A 241 -6.81 -12.94 -5.68
N PRO A 242 -7.89 -12.41 -5.05
CA PRO A 242 -7.76 -11.50 -3.91
C PRO A 242 -6.95 -12.07 -2.73
N SER A 243 -6.89 -13.38 -2.57
CA SER A 243 -6.06 -14.02 -1.54
C SER A 243 -4.55 -13.81 -1.74
N THR A 244 -4.11 -13.48 -2.95
CA THR A 244 -2.70 -13.24 -3.30
C THR A 244 -2.23 -11.85 -2.87
N GLU A 245 -3.12 -10.87 -2.69
CA GLU A 245 -2.78 -9.45 -2.46
C GLU A 245 -1.81 -9.25 -1.29
N LYS A 246 -2.14 -9.82 -0.14
CA LYS A 246 -1.29 -9.71 1.07
C LYS A 246 0.05 -10.41 0.89
N LYS A 247 0.06 -11.54 0.16
CA LYS A 247 1.27 -12.35 -0.04
C LYS A 247 2.26 -11.63 -0.95
N ILE A 248 1.80 -11.10 -2.08
CA ILE A 248 2.68 -10.36 -3.01
C ILE A 248 3.15 -9.02 -2.43
N THR A 249 2.28 -8.33 -1.69
CA THR A 249 2.66 -7.08 -0.99
C THR A 249 3.78 -7.35 0.02
N SER A 250 3.67 -8.45 0.78
CA SER A 250 4.72 -8.86 1.72
C SER A 250 6.04 -9.20 1.02
N VAL A 251 6.01 -9.78 -0.18
CA VAL A 251 7.21 -10.02 -0.99
C VAL A 251 7.90 -8.70 -1.35
N ILE A 252 7.16 -7.70 -1.82
CA ILE A 252 7.72 -6.38 -2.17
C ILE A 252 8.26 -5.68 -0.93
N GLU A 253 7.50 -5.66 0.18
CA GLU A 253 7.93 -5.10 1.46
C GLU A 253 9.26 -5.69 1.91
N LYS A 254 9.38 -7.02 1.85
CA LYS A 254 10.60 -7.71 2.26
C LYS A 254 11.78 -7.40 1.35
N GLU A 255 11.62 -7.63 0.05
CA GLU A 255 12.73 -7.58 -0.90
C GLU A 255 13.18 -6.15 -1.23
N MET A 256 12.27 -5.16 -1.19
CA MET A 256 12.58 -3.78 -1.54
C MET A 256 12.72 -2.84 -0.34
N ILE A 257 12.13 -3.14 0.82
CA ILE A 257 12.17 -2.25 2.00
C ILE A 257 12.98 -2.91 3.12
N GLU A 258 12.51 -4.04 3.67
CA GLU A 258 13.08 -4.66 4.87
C GLU A 258 14.57 -5.01 4.70
N ASN A 259 14.92 -5.67 3.59
CA ASN A 259 16.29 -6.11 3.32
C ASN A 259 17.29 -4.95 3.16
N HIS A 260 16.81 -3.77 2.75
CA HIS A 260 17.67 -2.60 2.43
C HIS A 260 17.52 -1.46 3.43
N MET A 261 16.63 -1.59 4.41
CA MET A 261 16.21 -0.56 5.34
C MET A 261 17.38 0.21 5.98
N LEU A 262 18.34 -0.51 6.58
CA LEU A 262 19.51 0.09 7.22
C LEU A 262 20.44 0.75 6.21
N ARG A 263 20.60 0.13 5.02
CA ARG A 263 21.44 0.68 3.95
C ARG A 263 20.87 1.99 3.41
N LEU A 264 19.55 2.10 3.30
CA LEU A 264 18.85 3.33 2.87
C LEU A 264 18.96 4.43 3.92
N ILE A 265 18.74 4.11 5.20
CA ILE A 265 18.89 5.07 6.30
C ILE A 265 20.30 5.67 6.31
N HIS A 266 21.32 4.83 6.20
CA HIS A 266 22.73 5.23 6.27
C HIS A 266 23.37 5.46 4.89
N MET A 267 22.56 5.63 3.83
CA MET A 267 23.07 5.82 2.48
C MET A 267 23.91 7.10 2.40
N GLU A 268 25.12 6.98 1.86
CA GLU A 268 26.04 8.10 1.76
C GLU A 268 25.45 9.23 0.92
N ASN A 269 25.54 10.47 1.43
CA ASN A 269 25.11 11.71 0.75
C ASN A 269 23.62 11.80 0.35
N SER A 270 22.78 10.82 0.69
CA SER A 270 21.37 10.82 0.32
C SER A 270 20.42 10.15 1.31
N GLY A 271 20.94 9.42 2.31
CA GLY A 271 20.14 8.74 3.33
C GLY A 271 19.46 9.70 4.31
N LEU A 272 18.90 9.15 5.39
CA LEU A 272 18.02 9.85 6.32
C LEU A 272 18.62 11.16 6.85
N VAL A 273 19.87 11.12 7.33
CA VAL A 273 20.54 12.33 7.85
C VAL A 273 20.68 13.41 6.78
N ASN A 274 21.00 13.04 5.54
CA ASN A 274 21.09 14.01 4.46
C ASN A 274 19.72 14.64 4.14
N MET A 275 18.65 13.84 4.15
CA MET A 275 17.29 14.34 3.97
C MET A 275 16.87 15.29 5.10
N LEU A 276 17.26 14.99 6.35
CA LEU A 276 17.04 15.87 7.51
C LEU A 276 17.81 17.18 7.35
N CYS A 277 19.11 17.14 7.03
CA CYS A 277 19.91 18.35 6.84
C CYS A 277 19.40 19.23 5.70
N GLY A 278 18.94 18.62 4.60
CA GLY A 278 18.50 19.33 3.40
C GLY A 278 17.01 19.65 3.32
N ASP A 279 16.26 19.55 4.42
CA ASP A 279 14.82 19.86 4.49
C ASP A 279 13.97 19.15 3.42
N LYS A 280 14.33 17.90 3.09
CA LYS A 280 13.65 17.09 2.05
C LYS A 280 12.36 16.45 2.59
N TYR A 281 11.38 17.26 2.99
CA TYR A 281 10.16 16.81 3.68
C TYR A 281 9.36 15.76 2.90
N GLU A 282 9.28 15.87 1.58
CA GLU A 282 8.59 14.86 0.77
C GLU A 282 9.28 13.49 0.83
N ASP A 283 10.61 13.45 0.67
CA ASP A 283 11.37 12.19 0.70
C ASP A 283 11.38 11.58 2.11
N LEU A 284 11.41 12.42 3.15
CA LEU A 284 11.20 11.99 4.54
C LEU A 284 9.81 11.36 4.73
N GLY A 285 8.77 11.95 4.15
CA GLY A 285 7.43 11.39 4.16
C GLY A 285 7.32 10.05 3.42
N ARG A 286 7.97 9.93 2.26
CA ARG A 286 8.09 8.64 1.53
C ARG A 286 8.79 7.59 2.39
N MET A 287 9.92 7.95 3.01
CA MET A 287 10.66 7.04 3.88
C MET A 287 9.80 6.57 5.06
N TYR A 288 9.10 7.48 5.75
CA TYR A 288 8.18 7.14 6.84
C TYR A 288 7.06 6.19 6.38
N ASN A 289 6.38 6.53 5.28
CA ASN A 289 5.24 5.75 4.78
C ASN A 289 5.62 4.37 4.26
N LEU A 290 6.84 4.20 3.75
CA LEU A 290 7.38 2.91 3.35
C LEU A 290 7.84 2.09 4.57
N PHE A 291 8.55 2.72 5.51
CA PHE A 291 9.16 2.01 6.64
C PHE A 291 8.14 1.61 7.70
N ARG A 292 6.96 2.26 7.78
CA ARG A 292 5.86 1.78 8.62
C ARG A 292 5.29 0.42 8.17
N ARG A 293 5.54 0.02 6.92
CA ARG A 293 5.04 -1.24 6.34
C ARG A 293 5.86 -2.45 6.80
N VAL A 294 7.07 -2.22 7.33
CA VAL A 294 7.98 -3.30 7.76
C VAL A 294 8.22 -3.28 9.26
N THR A 295 8.53 -4.44 9.82
CA THR A 295 8.84 -4.54 11.24
C THR A 295 10.07 -3.72 11.62
N ASN A 296 10.01 -3.04 12.76
CA ASN A 296 11.08 -2.16 13.27
C ASN A 296 11.45 -0.93 12.40
N GLY A 297 10.79 -0.69 11.26
CA GLY A 297 11.15 0.40 10.36
C GLY A 297 11.07 1.79 11.00
N LEU A 298 9.92 2.13 11.58
CA LEU A 298 9.77 3.41 12.29
C LEU A 298 10.70 3.53 13.51
N SER A 299 10.98 2.41 14.19
CA SER A 299 11.91 2.41 15.32
C SER A 299 13.31 2.83 14.89
N LYS A 300 13.76 2.36 13.71
CA LYS A 300 15.08 2.69 13.16
C LYS A 300 15.18 4.12 12.65
N ILE A 301 14.13 4.65 12.01
CA ILE A 301 14.07 6.07 11.66
C ILE A 301 14.19 6.90 12.94
N ARG A 302 13.37 6.61 13.95
CA ARG A 302 13.38 7.35 15.22
C ARG A 302 14.73 7.32 15.93
N GLU A 303 15.38 6.16 16.01
CA GLU A 303 16.72 6.01 16.59
C GLU A 303 17.74 6.96 15.93
N VAL A 304 17.78 6.99 14.60
CA VAL A 304 18.74 7.81 13.85
C VAL A 304 18.37 9.29 13.90
N THR A 305 17.10 9.65 13.75
CA THR A 305 16.63 11.04 13.89
C THR A 305 16.97 11.60 15.27
N THR A 306 16.63 10.88 16.35
CA THR A 306 16.95 11.28 17.73
C THR A 306 18.46 11.42 17.94
N SER A 307 19.27 10.54 17.36
CA SER A 307 20.73 10.62 17.46
C SER A 307 21.28 11.84 16.70
N HIS A 308 20.75 12.12 15.51
CA HIS A 308 21.12 13.29 14.71
C HIS A 308 20.76 14.62 15.39
N ILE A 309 19.58 14.70 16.01
CA ILE A 309 19.16 15.86 16.80
C ILE A 309 20.17 16.12 17.91
N ARG A 310 20.50 15.10 18.71
CA ARG A 310 21.46 15.25 19.82
C ARG A 310 22.82 15.72 19.34
N GLU A 311 23.31 15.19 18.23
CA GLU A 311 24.60 15.60 17.66
C GLU A 311 24.54 17.04 17.13
N SER A 312 23.46 17.42 16.45
CA SER A 312 23.26 18.78 15.93
C SER A 312 23.21 19.81 17.05
N LEU A 313 22.51 19.50 18.13
CA LEU A 313 22.45 20.35 19.33
C LEU A 313 23.83 20.46 20.03
N LYS A 314 24.62 19.37 20.08
CA LYS A 314 26.00 19.40 20.63
C LYS A 314 26.96 20.21 19.77
N GLN A 315 26.85 20.11 18.45
CA GLN A 315 27.65 20.92 17.53
C GLN A 315 27.33 22.41 17.68
N LEU A 316 26.05 22.74 17.86
CA LEU A 316 25.56 24.10 18.08
C LEU A 316 26.24 24.74 19.31
N LEU A 317 26.41 24.00 20.41
CA LEU A 317 27.18 24.46 21.59
C LEU A 317 28.66 24.70 21.27
N THR A 318 29.30 23.77 20.57
CA THR A 318 30.74 23.83 20.25
C THR A 318 31.08 25.04 19.36
N ASP A 319 30.17 25.41 18.45
CA ASP A 319 30.35 26.55 17.56
C ASP A 319 30.18 27.90 18.29
N LEU A 320 29.43 27.92 19.40
CA LEU A 320 29.13 29.13 20.17
C LEU A 320 30.19 29.48 21.21
N GLU A 321 30.95 28.51 21.73
CA GLU A 321 32.14 28.77 22.57
C GLU A 321 33.21 29.64 21.87
N ARG A 322 33.04 29.90 20.55
CA ARG A 322 33.99 30.62 19.69
C ARG A 322 33.58 32.04 19.31
N LEU A 323 32.42 32.54 19.72
CA LEU A 323 31.86 33.84 19.30
C LEU A 323 31.72 34.79 20.49
N ASP A 324 31.79 36.11 20.26
CA ASP A 324 31.72 37.14 21.32
C ASP A 324 30.28 37.60 21.65
N ASP A 325 29.26 37.21 20.85
CA ASP A 325 27.84 37.59 21.00
C ASP A 325 26.94 36.34 21.08
N ILE A 326 27.11 35.58 22.16
CA ILE A 326 26.79 34.15 22.27
C ILE A 326 25.27 33.88 22.43
N HIS A 327 24.49 34.85 22.92
CA HIS A 327 23.22 34.53 23.61
C HIS A 327 22.00 34.58 22.69
N VAL A 328 21.90 35.61 21.83
CA VAL A 328 20.77 35.78 20.91
C VAL A 328 20.85 34.79 19.75
N GLU A 329 22.06 34.61 19.19
CA GLU A 329 22.31 33.68 18.08
C GLU A 329 22.09 32.22 18.51
N PHE A 330 22.43 31.85 19.75
CA PHE A 330 22.16 30.51 20.29
C PHE A 330 20.67 30.19 20.33
N VAL A 331 19.89 31.07 20.96
CA VAL A 331 18.45 30.87 21.11
C VAL A 331 17.77 30.83 19.75
N GLN A 332 18.15 31.72 18.83
CA GLN A 332 17.60 31.72 17.47
C GLN A 332 17.88 30.39 16.74
N ARG A 333 19.12 29.89 16.78
CA ARG A 333 19.45 28.60 16.15
C ARG A 333 18.73 27.41 16.80
N LEU A 334 18.52 27.44 18.12
CA LEU A 334 17.77 26.40 18.82
C LEU A 334 16.28 26.41 18.42
N LEU A 335 15.68 27.59 18.27
CA LEU A 335 14.32 27.76 17.77
C LEU A 335 14.21 27.31 16.30
N ASP A 336 15.19 27.65 15.46
CA ASP A 336 15.22 27.23 14.06
C ASP A 336 15.29 25.70 13.93
N GLU A 337 16.14 25.04 14.75
CA GLU A 337 16.19 23.58 14.82
C GLU A 337 14.85 23.01 15.28
N LYS A 338 14.23 23.59 16.32
CA LYS A 338 12.91 23.15 16.80
C LYS A 338 11.85 23.24 15.69
N ASP A 339 11.73 24.40 15.05
CA ASP A 339 10.77 24.66 13.97
C ASP A 339 10.97 23.70 12.79
N LYS A 340 12.23 23.38 12.46
CA LYS A 340 12.56 22.42 11.42
C LYS A 340 12.00 21.03 11.71
N TYR A 341 12.16 20.51 12.92
CA TYR A 341 11.64 19.18 13.26
C TYR A 341 10.12 19.16 13.45
N ASP A 342 9.52 20.23 13.96
CA ASP A 342 8.06 20.37 14.00
C ASP A 342 7.48 20.37 12.57
N LYS A 343 8.16 20.98 11.58
CA LYS A 343 7.85 20.83 10.15
C LYS A 343 8.01 19.40 9.64
N ILE A 344 9.07 18.68 10.03
CA ILE A 344 9.26 17.27 9.63
C ILE A 344 8.11 16.41 10.16
N ILE A 345 7.68 16.61 11.40
CA ILE A 345 6.61 15.83 12.02
C ILE A 345 5.28 16.11 11.34
N SER A 346 4.95 17.38 11.12
CA SER A 346 3.70 17.79 10.48
C SER A 346 3.63 17.45 8.99
N LEU A 347 4.70 17.68 8.22
CA LEU A 347 4.71 17.50 6.76
C LEU A 347 5.14 16.10 6.31
N GLY A 348 6.02 15.44 7.07
CA GLY A 348 6.63 14.16 6.68
C GLY A 348 6.09 12.97 7.47
N PHE A 349 5.92 13.09 8.79
CA PHE A 349 5.62 11.95 9.66
C PHE A 349 4.15 11.86 10.07
N ASN A 350 3.23 12.49 9.34
CA ASN A 350 1.79 12.43 9.57
C ASN A 350 1.39 12.74 11.03
N GLU A 351 2.05 13.72 11.67
CA GLU A 351 1.78 14.10 13.07
C GLU A 351 1.94 12.94 14.07
N ASP A 352 2.87 12.01 13.80
CA ASP A 352 3.10 10.84 14.66
C ASP A 352 3.58 11.26 16.07
N ILE A 353 2.71 11.04 17.06
CA ILE A 353 2.92 11.37 18.47
C ILE A 353 4.18 10.70 19.03
N THR A 354 4.54 9.51 18.55
CA THR A 354 5.74 8.81 19.04
C THR A 354 7.03 9.48 18.58
N PHE A 355 7.01 10.10 17.39
CA PHE A 355 8.12 10.93 16.91
C PHE A 355 8.14 12.28 17.63
N GLN A 356 6.98 12.92 17.85
CA GLN A 356 6.91 14.15 18.65
C GLN A 356 7.46 13.95 20.07
N ASN A 357 7.08 12.86 20.74
CA ASN A 357 7.58 12.57 22.08
C ASN A 357 9.09 12.31 22.09
N ALA A 358 9.60 11.53 21.13
CA ALA A 358 11.03 11.27 21.04
C ALA A 358 11.84 12.53 20.71
N PHE A 359 11.28 13.41 19.89
CA PHE A 359 11.81 14.73 19.60
C PHE A 359 11.91 15.58 20.85
N ASN A 360 10.78 15.78 21.56
CA ASN A 360 10.72 16.55 22.79
C ASN A 360 11.70 16.02 23.84
N SER A 361 11.75 14.71 24.06
CA SER A 361 12.70 14.09 24.99
C SER A 361 14.17 14.28 24.58
N SER A 362 14.47 14.49 23.29
CA SER A 362 15.84 14.78 22.84
C SER A 362 16.26 16.20 23.23
N PHE A 363 15.35 17.17 23.14
CA PHE A 363 15.57 18.54 23.58
C PHE A 363 15.61 18.67 25.10
N GLU A 364 14.74 17.93 25.81
CA GLU A 364 14.75 17.85 27.28
C GLU A 364 16.08 17.26 27.78
N SER A 365 16.50 16.11 27.22
CA SER A 365 17.77 15.48 27.60
C SER A 365 18.98 16.36 27.31
N PHE A 366 18.96 17.12 26.21
CA PHE A 366 20.02 18.07 25.89
C PHE A 366 20.06 19.21 26.91
N SER A 367 18.89 19.75 27.27
CA SER A 367 18.75 20.77 28.31
C SER A 367 19.35 20.31 29.63
N ASP A 368 19.01 19.09 30.08
CA ASP A 368 19.54 18.52 31.32
C ASP A 368 21.06 18.26 31.25
N GLU A 369 21.58 17.75 30.12
CA GLU A 369 23.01 17.49 29.91
C GLU A 369 23.82 18.80 29.92
N TYR A 370 23.32 19.85 29.25
CA TYR A 370 23.92 21.18 29.27
C TYR A 370 23.98 21.79 30.68
N ILE A 371 22.87 21.75 31.41
CA ILE A 371 22.78 22.22 32.81
C ILE A 371 23.83 21.49 33.69
N SER A 372 24.04 20.20 33.45
CA SER A 372 24.99 19.38 34.21
C SER A 372 26.46 19.65 33.87
N ALA A 373 26.78 19.93 32.59
CA ALA A 373 28.14 20.19 32.12
C ALA A 373 28.68 21.55 32.62
N GLU A 374 27.86 22.61 32.60
CA GLU A 374 28.26 23.95 33.06
C GLU A 374 28.18 24.14 34.58
N THR A 375 27.51 23.24 35.30
CA THR A 375 27.60 23.21 36.76
C THR A 375 29.05 22.97 37.25
N ILE A 376 29.91 22.42 36.38
CA ILE A 376 31.33 22.11 36.65
C ILE A 376 32.26 23.31 36.34
N SER A 377 31.86 24.29 35.51
CA SER A 377 32.63 25.51 35.21
C SER A 377 31.93 26.74 35.77
N GLY A 378 32.22 27.09 37.02
CA GLY A 378 31.52 28.17 37.71
C GLY A 378 31.82 29.58 37.17
N VAL A 379 30.82 30.25 36.58
CA VAL A 379 30.74 31.72 36.43
C VAL A 379 29.27 32.18 36.50
N ASN A 380 29.04 33.42 36.92
CA ASN A 380 27.79 34.07 37.33
C ASN A 380 26.78 34.42 36.21
N GLU A 381 27.05 34.10 34.94
CA GLU A 381 26.07 34.21 33.81
C GLU A 381 24.98 33.10 33.86
N LYS A 382 25.16 32.17 34.81
CA LYS A 382 24.41 30.94 35.11
C LYS A 382 22.90 31.08 35.34
N TYR A 383 22.42 32.18 35.90
CA TYR A 383 20.99 32.31 36.29
C TYR A 383 20.06 32.67 35.12
N GLU A 384 20.58 33.21 34.02
CA GLU A 384 19.77 33.66 32.89
C GLU A 384 19.39 32.50 31.95
N TYR A 385 20.33 31.59 31.68
CA TYR A 385 20.11 30.37 30.89
C TYR A 385 19.27 29.31 31.58
N GLU A 386 19.54 29.11 32.87
CA GLU A 386 18.79 28.19 33.73
C GLU A 386 17.30 28.58 33.76
N LYS A 387 16.97 29.86 33.52
CA LYS A 387 15.60 30.38 33.47
C LYS A 387 14.96 30.25 32.09
N ILE A 388 15.69 30.54 31.00
CA ILE A 388 15.20 30.41 29.62
C ILE A 388 14.86 28.94 29.30
N ILE A 389 15.76 28.01 29.64
CA ILE A 389 15.60 26.57 29.39
C ILE A 389 14.49 25.97 30.27
N ASN A 390 14.37 26.37 31.55
CA ASN A 390 13.33 25.85 32.44
C ASN A 390 11.93 26.42 32.16
N LEU A 391 11.81 27.64 31.63
CA LEU A 391 10.51 28.26 31.34
C LEU A 391 9.91 27.73 30.04
N GLU A 392 10.70 27.58 28.98
CA GLU A 392 10.16 27.26 27.67
C GLU A 392 9.75 25.78 27.53
N PHE A 393 10.54 24.81 28.02
CA PHE A 393 10.40 23.44 27.54
C PHE A 393 9.52 22.49 28.36
N ARG A 394 9.01 22.88 29.54
CA ARG A 394 8.41 21.93 30.50
C ARG A 394 6.88 21.73 30.45
N ASN A 395 6.07 22.47 29.68
CA ASN A 395 4.62 22.20 29.65
C ASN A 395 3.85 22.70 28.40
N ASN A 396 3.17 21.77 27.73
CA ASN A 396 2.58 21.90 26.38
C ASN A 396 1.48 22.97 26.18
N ASN A 397 0.84 23.50 27.24
CA ASN A 397 -0.10 24.65 27.15
C ASN A 397 0.41 25.91 27.87
N PHE A 398 1.56 25.83 28.53
CA PHE A 398 2.28 26.99 29.07
C PHE A 398 3.41 27.45 28.16
N PHE A 399 3.84 26.66 27.16
CA PHE A 399 4.90 26.98 26.19
C PHE A 399 4.74 28.38 25.56
N GLN A 400 3.54 28.69 25.05
CA GLN A 400 3.23 30.01 24.49
C GLN A 400 3.24 31.13 25.55
N ASN A 401 2.72 30.87 26.75
CA ASN A 401 2.74 31.83 27.86
C ASN A 401 4.15 32.02 28.46
N ALA A 402 5.00 31.00 28.36
CA ALA A 402 6.37 30.99 28.83
C ALA A 402 7.31 31.67 27.83
N LEU A 403 7.16 31.42 26.51
CA LEU A 403 7.77 32.23 25.46
C LEU A 403 7.40 33.71 25.64
N ASN A 404 6.11 34.01 25.82
CA ASN A 404 5.65 35.38 26.09
C ASN A 404 6.30 35.99 27.35
N SER A 405 6.53 35.19 28.40
CA SER A 405 7.18 35.63 29.64
C SER A 405 8.70 35.77 29.50
N SER A 406 9.34 34.92 28.68
CA SER A 406 10.77 34.99 28.33
C SER A 406 11.06 36.22 27.48
N PHE A 407 10.23 36.51 26.48
CA PHE A 407 10.29 37.72 25.68
C PHE A 407 10.04 38.99 26.53
N GLU A 408 9.05 38.98 27.43
CA GLU A 408 8.82 40.05 28.40
C GLU A 408 10.03 40.26 29.31
N PHE A 409 10.64 39.20 29.83
CA PHE A 409 11.80 39.31 30.70
C PHE A 409 13.05 39.82 29.95
N PHE A 410 13.31 39.31 28.74
CA PHE A 410 14.47 39.68 27.92
C PHE A 410 14.41 41.13 27.43
N ILE A 411 13.24 41.58 26.95
CA ILE A 411 13.05 42.96 26.49
C ILE A 411 13.25 43.95 27.65
N ASN A 412 12.85 43.61 28.87
CA ASN A 412 13.00 44.50 30.03
C ASN A 412 14.31 44.31 30.81
N LEU A 413 15.20 43.40 30.39
CA LEU A 413 16.53 43.21 30.98
C LEU A 413 17.42 44.45 30.79
N ASN A 414 17.20 45.16 29.68
CA ASN A 414 17.87 46.42 29.36
C ASN A 414 16.93 47.61 29.65
N PRO A 415 17.23 48.48 30.64
CA PRO A 415 16.40 49.65 30.96
C PRO A 415 16.23 50.64 29.80
N CYS A 416 17.11 50.58 28.78
CA CYS A 416 17.04 51.43 27.59
C CYS A 416 16.16 50.85 26.47
N SER A 417 15.62 49.62 26.61
CA SER A 417 14.76 48.99 25.60
C SER A 417 13.54 49.84 25.18
N PRO A 418 12.79 50.51 26.09
CA PRO A 418 11.71 51.41 25.69
C PRO A 418 12.19 52.54 24.77
N GLU A 419 13.41 53.05 24.97
CA GLU A 419 14.01 54.09 24.14
C GLU A 419 14.50 53.55 22.79
N TYR A 420 15.13 52.37 22.76
CA TYR A 420 15.59 51.75 21.51
C TYR A 420 14.44 51.31 20.60
N ILE A 421 13.38 50.73 21.16
CA ILE A 421 12.20 50.35 20.40
C ILE A 421 11.51 51.62 19.86
N SER A 422 11.43 52.69 20.65
CA SER A 422 10.94 54.00 20.20
C SER A 422 11.74 54.56 19.01
N LEU A 423 13.08 54.57 19.12
CA LEU A 423 13.96 55.07 18.07
C LEU A 423 13.88 54.21 16.79
N PHE A 424 13.73 52.89 16.93
CA PHE A 424 13.56 51.97 15.80
C PHE A 424 12.24 52.23 15.06
N VAL A 425 11.14 52.40 15.80
CA VAL A 425 9.82 52.76 15.24
C VAL A 425 9.86 54.12 14.56
N ASP A 426 10.49 55.10 15.20
CA ASP A 426 10.65 56.45 14.64
C ASP A 426 11.53 56.47 13.38
N ASP A 427 12.57 55.63 13.30
CA ASP A 427 13.44 55.49 12.12
C ASP A 427 12.72 54.76 10.98
N LYS A 428 12.02 53.66 11.28
CA LYS A 428 11.29 52.85 10.30
C LYS A 428 10.10 53.60 9.70
N LEU A 429 9.23 54.18 10.53
CA LEU A 429 8.11 55.00 10.05
C LEU A 429 8.56 56.26 9.29
N ARG A 430 9.75 56.80 9.61
CA ARG A 430 10.33 57.95 8.89
C ARG A 430 10.98 57.56 7.56
N LYS A 431 11.60 56.38 7.48
CA LYS A 431 12.18 55.83 6.23
C LYS A 431 11.10 55.31 5.28
N GLU A 432 9.99 54.77 5.79
CA GLU A 432 8.92 54.17 5.00
C GLU A 432 7.96 55.20 4.38
N LEU A 433 7.97 56.44 4.88
CA LEU A 433 7.46 57.62 4.16
C LEU A 433 8.23 57.94 2.85
N LYS A 434 9.27 57.14 2.51
CA LYS A 434 10.05 57.22 1.26
C LYS A 434 9.95 55.95 0.39
N GLY A 435 8.77 55.32 0.29
CA GLY A 435 8.42 54.45 -0.84
C GLY A 435 8.68 52.95 -0.69
N VAL A 436 8.43 52.38 0.50
CA VAL A 436 8.41 50.93 0.75
C VAL A 436 6.99 50.38 0.50
N SER A 437 6.84 49.06 0.24
CA SER A 437 5.53 48.42 -0.01
C SER A 437 4.66 48.39 1.25
N GLU A 438 3.33 48.50 1.11
CA GLU A 438 2.40 48.50 2.25
C GLU A 438 2.45 47.20 3.07
N ASP A 439 2.71 46.05 2.43
CA ASP A 439 2.80 44.74 3.09
C ASP A 439 4.02 44.63 4.02
N ASP A 440 5.17 45.17 3.63
CA ASP A 440 6.38 45.17 4.46
C ASP A 440 6.23 46.08 5.69
N VAL A 441 5.43 47.15 5.56
CA VAL A 441 5.09 48.07 6.64
C VAL A 441 4.19 47.38 7.67
N GLU A 442 3.21 46.60 7.21
CA GLU A 442 2.29 45.87 8.08
C GLU A 442 3.02 44.78 8.90
N ILE A 443 3.89 43.99 8.26
CA ILE A 443 4.72 42.98 8.94
C ILE A 443 5.66 43.62 9.97
N THR A 444 6.28 44.74 9.62
CA THR A 444 7.19 45.47 10.54
C THR A 444 6.43 46.03 11.74
N LEU A 445 5.23 46.59 11.51
CA LEU A 445 4.36 47.09 12.57
C LEU A 445 3.82 45.97 13.47
N GLU A 446 3.50 44.80 12.92
CA GLU A 446 3.02 43.64 13.68
C GLU A 446 4.12 43.07 14.58
N ASN A 447 5.36 43.01 14.08
CA ASN A 447 6.54 42.63 14.87
C ASN A 447 6.82 43.64 16.00
N VAL A 448 6.76 44.94 15.72
CA VAL A 448 6.93 45.99 16.75
C VAL A 448 5.81 45.95 17.78
N THR A 449 4.56 45.71 17.37
CA THR A 449 3.41 45.59 18.27
C THR A 449 3.56 44.40 19.20
N THR A 450 4.11 43.31 18.67
CA THR A 450 4.48 42.12 19.44
C THR A 450 5.55 42.47 20.47
N LEU A 451 6.64 43.15 20.10
CA LEU A 451 7.68 43.62 21.03
C LEU A 451 7.16 44.63 22.07
N PHE A 452 6.29 45.58 21.68
CA PHE A 452 5.70 46.57 22.56
C PHE A 452 4.78 45.93 23.62
N ARG A 453 4.09 44.85 23.28
CA ARG A 453 3.22 44.11 24.22
C ARG A 453 4.00 43.65 25.45
N TYR A 454 5.27 43.32 25.26
CA TYR A 454 6.22 42.79 26.24
C TYR A 454 7.04 43.85 27.00
N LEU A 455 6.88 45.15 26.75
CA LEU A 455 7.54 46.21 27.56
C LEU A 455 6.82 46.41 28.91
N GLN A 456 7.55 46.58 30.01
CA GLN A 456 6.98 46.90 31.33
C GLN A 456 6.80 48.42 31.53
N GLU A 457 7.78 49.23 31.13
CA GLU A 457 7.73 50.70 31.20
C GLU A 457 7.21 51.31 29.89
N LYS A 458 5.94 51.02 29.56
CA LYS A 458 5.30 51.50 28.31
C LYS A 458 5.16 53.03 28.24
N ASP A 459 5.07 53.68 29.39
CA ASP A 459 5.05 55.14 29.55
C ASP A 459 6.37 55.80 29.14
N MET A 460 7.50 55.11 29.34
CA MET A 460 8.82 55.57 28.87
C MET A 460 8.97 55.46 27.35
N PHE A 461 8.39 54.43 26.73
CA PHE A 461 8.30 54.34 25.26
C PHE A 461 7.47 55.50 24.68
N GLU A 462 6.30 55.81 25.27
CA GLU A 462 5.44 56.92 24.82
C GLU A 462 6.13 58.29 24.96
N LYS A 463 6.90 58.49 26.03
CA LYS A 463 7.62 59.73 26.29
C LYS A 463 8.80 59.97 25.33
N ASN A 464 9.44 58.89 24.88
CA ASN A 464 10.62 58.93 24.03
C ASN A 464 10.29 58.88 22.53
N SER A 465 9.06 58.55 22.15
CA SER A 465 8.63 58.43 20.75
C SER A 465 8.09 59.74 20.19
N ASN A 466 8.18 59.94 18.87
CA ASN A 466 7.61 61.13 18.24
C ASN A 466 6.06 61.15 18.33
N PRO A 467 5.43 62.20 18.89
CA PRO A 467 3.98 62.23 19.11
C PRO A 467 3.13 62.06 17.84
N ARG A 468 3.66 62.42 16.67
CA ARG A 468 2.97 62.25 15.38
C ARG A 468 3.04 60.82 14.86
N LEU A 469 4.16 60.12 15.10
CA LEU A 469 4.39 58.75 14.66
C LEU A 469 3.75 57.76 15.62
N LEU A 470 3.76 58.06 16.92
CA LEU A 470 3.03 57.32 17.95
C LEU A 470 1.52 57.26 17.66
N ARG A 471 0.92 58.37 17.20
CA ARG A 471 -0.48 58.39 16.74
C ARG A 471 -0.72 57.51 15.51
N SER A 472 0.24 57.41 14.60
CA SER A 472 0.14 56.53 13.44
C SER A 472 0.23 55.07 13.85
N PHE A 473 1.20 54.74 14.72
CA PHE A 473 1.38 53.41 15.29
C PHE A 473 0.09 52.93 16.01
N PHE A 474 -0.45 53.73 16.93
CA PHE A 474 -1.68 53.36 17.65
C PHE A 474 -2.93 53.31 16.78
N HIS A 475 -2.97 54.00 15.64
CA HIS A 475 -4.08 53.94 14.69
C HIS A 475 -4.09 52.65 13.86
N PHE A 476 -2.92 52.00 13.70
CA PHE A 476 -2.80 50.70 13.02
C PHE A 476 -3.03 49.51 13.96
N THR A 477 -2.77 49.66 15.26
CA THR A 477 -2.83 48.57 16.25
C THR A 477 -4.16 48.43 17.00
N CYS A 478 -5.09 49.38 16.84
CA CYS A 478 -6.44 49.38 17.43
C CYS A 478 -7.48 49.44 16.32
#